data_AF-A0A957ZX52-F1
#
_entry.id   AF-A0A957ZX52-F1
#
_cell.length_a   1.000
_cell.length_b   1.000
_cell.length_c   1.000
_cell.angle_alpha   90.00
_cell.angle_beta   90.00
_cell.angle_gamma   90.00
#
_symmetry.space_group_name_H-M   'P 1'
#
loop_
_entity.id
_entity.type
_entity.pdbx_description
1 polymer ?
#
loop_
_entity_poly.entity_id
_entity_poly.type
_entity_poly.pdbx_seq_one_letter_code
_entity_poly.pdbx_strand_id
1 'polypeptide(L)'
;MADITTYRDPVATLLTLGAARPAWHDWRDYRADGLSEDDVPELIRMIHDETLNGAKDEQTAAWAPVHAWRALGQLRAPDAVTSLVDCLVAADEQDDDWALD
;
A
#
# COMPACT_ATOMS: atom_id res chain seq x y z
N MET A 1 0.00 20.18 9.16
CA MET A 1 0.22 19.94 7.73
C MET A 1 1.32 18.92 7.64
N ALA A 2 0.97 17.66 7.39
CA ALA A 2 1.96 16.60 7.20
C ALA A 2 2.80 16.90 5.97
N ASP A 3 4.09 16.60 6.07
CA ASP A 3 5.14 17.01 5.13
C ASP A 3 4.92 16.31 3.77
N ILE A 4 4.49 17.07 2.77
CA ILE A 4 4.29 16.65 1.36
C ILE A 4 5.63 16.55 0.60
N THR A 5 6.70 16.16 1.29
CA THR A 5 7.95 15.75 0.65
C THR A 5 7.79 14.29 0.23
N THR A 6 6.90 14.14 -0.75
CA THR A 6 6.10 12.98 -1.16
C THR A 6 6.94 11.85 -1.76
N TYR A 7 6.45 10.62 -1.58
CA TYR A 7 7.03 9.36 -2.06
C TYR A 7 7.73 9.51 -3.42
N ARG A 8 8.89 8.86 -3.59
CA ARG A 8 9.65 8.85 -4.85
C ARG A 8 9.04 7.88 -5.85
N ASP A 9 9.23 8.16 -7.13
CA ASP A 9 8.90 7.20 -8.18
C ASP A 9 9.75 5.93 -8.01
N PRO A 10 9.17 4.73 -8.17
CA PRO A 10 7.81 4.49 -8.67
C PRO A 10 6.72 4.46 -7.58
N VAL A 11 7.07 4.50 -6.29
CA VAL A 11 6.10 4.44 -5.16
C VAL A 11 5.08 5.59 -5.21
N ALA A 12 5.49 6.79 -5.65
CA ALA A 12 4.61 7.94 -5.82
C ALA A 12 3.36 7.65 -6.68
N THR A 13 3.50 6.78 -7.67
CA THR A 13 2.42 6.44 -8.60
C THR A 13 1.24 5.77 -7.90
N LEU A 14 1.47 5.08 -6.78
CA LEU A 14 0.44 4.39 -6.00
C LEU A 14 -0.61 5.35 -5.43
N LEU A 15 -0.23 6.62 -5.19
CA LEU A 15 -1.13 7.69 -4.73
C LEU A 15 -2.22 8.05 -5.75
N THR A 16 -2.07 7.59 -7.00
CA THR A 16 -2.91 7.99 -8.14
C THR A 16 -3.78 6.86 -8.69
N LEU A 17 -3.63 5.63 -8.19
CA LEU A 17 -4.25 4.44 -8.78
C LEU A 17 -5.74 4.29 -8.41
N GLY A 18 -6.16 4.81 -7.26
CA GLY A 18 -7.53 4.70 -6.77
C GLY A 18 -7.84 3.29 -6.28
N ALA A 19 -9.09 2.85 -6.36
CA ALA A 19 -9.50 1.57 -5.77
C ALA A 19 -8.71 0.37 -6.30
N ALA A 20 -8.24 -0.48 -5.39
CA ALA A 20 -7.39 -1.63 -5.71
C ALA A 20 -8.19 -2.84 -6.25
N ARG A 21 -9.09 -2.64 -7.21
CA ARG A 21 -9.84 -3.75 -7.83
C ARG A 21 -9.03 -4.34 -9.01
N PRO A 22 -9.10 -5.64 -9.34
CA PRO A 22 -9.99 -6.71 -8.85
C PRO A 22 -9.35 -7.61 -7.76
N ALA A 23 -10.10 -8.65 -7.34
CA ALA A 23 -9.74 -9.64 -6.33
C ALA A 23 -8.39 -10.35 -6.54
N TRP A 24 -7.91 -11.02 -5.48
CA TRP A 24 -6.54 -11.57 -5.27
C TRP A 24 -5.83 -12.32 -6.41
N HIS A 25 -6.53 -12.82 -7.43
CA HIS A 25 -5.91 -13.47 -8.59
C HIS A 25 -5.62 -12.52 -9.78
N ASP A 26 -6.24 -11.34 -9.83
CA ASP A 26 -6.12 -10.37 -10.92
C ASP A 26 -5.43 -9.07 -10.47
N TRP A 27 -4.67 -9.13 -9.38
CA TRP A 27 -3.91 -7.98 -8.91
C TRP A 27 -3.00 -7.44 -10.00
N ARG A 28 -2.99 -6.11 -10.13
CA ARG A 28 -1.98 -5.36 -10.89
C ARG A 28 -0.58 -5.93 -10.60
N ASP A 29 0.21 -6.08 -11.65
CA ASP A 29 1.61 -6.48 -11.52
C ASP A 29 2.45 -5.24 -11.19
N TYR A 30 2.69 -5.03 -9.90
CA TYR A 30 3.46 -3.89 -9.40
C TYR A 30 4.92 -3.94 -9.85
N ARG A 31 5.45 -5.14 -10.12
CA ARG A 31 6.81 -5.29 -10.67
C ARG A 31 6.86 -4.82 -12.12
N ALA A 32 5.83 -5.12 -12.91
CA ALA A 32 5.72 -4.61 -14.28
C ALA A 32 5.58 -3.07 -14.34
N ASP A 33 5.02 -2.46 -13.29
CA ASP A 33 4.94 -1.01 -13.12
C ASP A 33 6.27 -0.36 -12.67
N GLY A 34 7.31 -1.17 -12.43
CA GLY A 34 8.66 -0.70 -12.10
C GLY A 34 9.03 -0.75 -10.62
N LEU A 35 8.13 -1.20 -9.73
CA LEU A 35 8.46 -1.40 -8.32
C LEU A 35 9.42 -2.58 -8.14
N SER A 36 10.40 -2.38 -7.26
CA SER A 36 11.49 -3.30 -7.02
C SER A 36 11.83 -3.43 -5.54
N GLU A 37 12.80 -4.28 -5.22
CA GLU A 37 13.29 -4.47 -3.85
C GLU A 37 13.86 -3.18 -3.24
N ASP A 38 14.39 -2.27 -4.07
CA ASP A 38 14.94 -0.97 -3.62
C ASP A 38 13.85 -0.04 -3.05
N ASP A 39 12.58 -0.29 -3.42
CA ASP A 39 11.42 0.51 -3.01
C ASP A 39 10.80 0.02 -1.69
N VAL A 40 11.21 -1.14 -1.19
CA VAL A 40 10.64 -1.78 0.01
C VAL A 40 10.59 -0.85 1.22
N PRO A 41 11.65 -0.10 1.60
CA PRO A 41 11.59 0.81 2.74
C PRO A 41 10.51 1.90 2.58
N GLU A 42 10.30 2.36 1.36
CA GLU A 42 9.37 3.43 1.03
C GLU A 42 7.92 2.90 0.94
N LEU A 43 7.72 1.66 0.48
CA LEU A 43 6.46 0.94 0.55
C LEU A 43 6.05 0.62 2.00
N ILE A 44 7.00 0.19 2.85
CA ILE A 44 6.76 0.00 4.29
C ILE A 44 6.34 1.32 4.94
N ARG A 45 6.97 2.44 4.55
CA ARG A 45 6.54 3.76 5.03
C ARG A 45 5.09 4.08 4.63
N MET A 46 4.67 3.67 3.42
CA MET A 46 3.33 3.92 2.90
C MET A 46 2.23 3.16 3.65
N ILE A 47 2.46 1.88 3.99
CA ILE A 47 1.45 1.10 4.73
C ILE A 47 1.21 1.65 6.15
N HIS A 48 2.21 2.31 6.74
CA HIS A 48 2.13 2.93 8.08
C HIS A 48 1.78 4.42 8.04
N ASP A 49 1.48 4.98 6.88
CA ASP A 49 1.22 6.42 6.76
C ASP A 49 -0.18 6.76 7.31
N GLU A 50 -0.22 7.28 8.52
CA GLU A 50 -1.46 7.68 9.21
C GLU A 50 -2.30 8.69 8.41
N THR A 51 -1.66 9.52 7.58
CA THR A 51 -2.40 10.49 6.75
C THR A 51 -3.14 9.77 5.62
N LEU A 52 -2.54 8.73 5.04
CA LEU A 52 -3.18 7.92 4.00
C LEU A 52 -4.23 6.98 4.60
N ASN A 53 -3.91 6.30 5.71
CA ASN A 53 -4.84 5.41 6.41
C ASN A 53 -6.05 6.17 7.01
N GLY A 54 -5.89 7.44 7.38
CA GLY A 54 -6.98 8.30 7.83
C GLY A 54 -7.68 9.10 6.72
N ALA A 55 -7.29 8.90 5.45
CA ALA A 55 -7.90 9.61 4.34
C ALA A 55 -9.29 9.04 4.01
N LYS A 56 -10.23 9.92 3.67
CA LYS A 56 -11.56 9.51 3.21
C LYS A 56 -11.49 8.67 1.93
N ASP A 57 -12.35 7.67 1.84
CA ASP A 57 -12.46 6.66 0.79
C ASP A 57 -12.59 7.24 -0.62
N GLU A 58 -13.22 8.43 -0.76
CA GLU A 58 -13.37 9.08 -2.07
C GLU A 58 -12.05 9.69 -2.58
N GLN A 59 -11.04 9.82 -1.71
CA GLN A 59 -9.72 10.31 -2.11
C GLN A 59 -8.91 9.16 -2.70
N THR A 60 -8.44 9.35 -3.94
CA THR A 60 -7.60 8.37 -4.66
C THR A 60 -6.40 7.89 -3.84
N ALA A 61 -5.79 8.78 -3.05
CA ALA A 61 -4.62 8.46 -2.23
C ALA A 61 -4.93 7.56 -1.01
N ALA A 62 -6.19 7.46 -0.58
CA ALA A 62 -6.60 6.58 0.53
C ALA A 62 -6.30 5.10 0.22
N TRP A 63 -6.27 4.74 -1.06
CA TRP A 63 -5.99 3.37 -1.52
C TRP A 63 -4.51 3.04 -1.66
N ALA A 64 -3.62 4.02 -1.52
CA ALA A 64 -2.18 3.83 -1.70
C ALA A 64 -1.58 2.82 -0.69
N PRO A 65 -1.96 2.78 0.60
CA PRO A 65 -1.54 1.73 1.53
C PRO A 65 -1.90 0.32 1.07
N VAL A 66 -3.11 0.12 0.51
CA VAL A 66 -3.53 -1.18 -0.03
C VAL A 66 -2.66 -1.60 -1.21
N HIS A 67 -2.34 -0.67 -2.11
CA HIS A 67 -1.40 -0.95 -3.21
C HIS A 67 0.00 -1.30 -2.70
N ALA A 68 0.51 -0.57 -1.70
CA ALA A 68 1.82 -0.83 -1.12
C ALA A 68 1.88 -2.21 -0.45
N TRP A 69 0.84 -2.61 0.28
CA TRP A 69 0.70 -3.95 0.85
C TRP A 69 0.84 -5.02 -0.23
N ARG A 70 0.08 -4.91 -1.33
CA ARG A 70 0.11 -5.88 -2.43
C ARG A 70 1.46 -5.91 -3.14
N ALA A 71 2.06 -4.75 -3.37
CA ALA A 71 3.39 -4.65 -3.96
C ALA A 71 4.44 -5.37 -3.09
N LEU A 72 4.43 -5.15 -1.76
CA LEU A 72 5.33 -5.83 -0.82
C LEU A 72 5.16 -7.35 -0.87
N GLY A 73 3.91 -7.84 -0.96
CA GLY A 73 3.59 -9.26 -1.15
C GLY A 73 4.15 -9.82 -2.47
N GLN A 74 3.94 -9.14 -3.59
CA GLN A 74 4.50 -9.55 -4.90
C GLN A 74 6.02 -9.48 -4.93
N LEU A 75 6.63 -8.48 -4.29
CA LEU A 75 8.08 -8.35 -4.15
C LEU A 75 8.69 -9.44 -3.26
N ARG A 76 7.89 -10.12 -2.44
CA ARG A 76 8.33 -11.13 -1.46
C ARG A 76 9.35 -10.54 -0.49
N ALA A 77 9.11 -9.30 -0.06
CA ALA A 77 10.01 -8.54 0.79
C ALA A 77 10.05 -9.12 2.22
N PRO A 78 11.14 -9.79 2.65
CA PRO A 78 11.20 -10.41 3.97
C PRO A 78 11.14 -9.37 5.10
N ASP A 79 11.72 -8.20 4.89
CA ASP A 79 11.75 -7.11 5.87
C ASP A 79 10.36 -6.51 6.13
N ALA A 80 9.41 -6.73 5.24
CA ALA A 80 8.04 -6.26 5.38
C ALA A 80 7.12 -7.25 6.12
N VAL A 81 7.55 -8.50 6.37
CA VAL A 81 6.66 -9.55 6.89
C VAL A 81 5.99 -9.14 8.20
N THR A 82 6.75 -8.61 9.15
CA THR A 82 6.18 -8.13 10.43
C THR A 82 5.15 -7.04 10.19
N SER A 83 5.47 -6.04 9.36
CA SER A 83 4.54 -4.96 9.06
C SER A 83 3.28 -5.42 8.34
N LEU A 84 3.37 -6.39 7.43
CA LEU A 84 2.20 -6.95 6.75
C LEU A 84 1.29 -7.71 7.72
N VAL A 85 1.87 -8.41 8.71
CA VAL A 85 1.11 -9.08 9.77
C VAL A 85 0.46 -8.07 10.70
N ASP A 86 1.19 -7.00 11.09
CA ASP A 86 0.65 -5.93 11.93
C ASP A 86 -0.53 -5.22 11.23
N CYS A 87 -0.42 -4.93 9.93
CA CYS A 87 -1.52 -4.38 9.13
C CYS A 87 -2.72 -5.34 9.08
N LEU A 88 -2.50 -6.65 8.96
CA LEU A 88 -3.58 -7.65 8.96
C LEU A 88 -4.33 -7.69 10.30
N VAL A 89 -3.59 -7.63 11.42
CA VAL A 89 -4.18 -7.57 12.75
C VAL A 89 -4.97 -6.27 12.93
N ALA A 90 -4.39 -5.13 12.54
CA ALA A 90 -5.05 -3.83 12.65
C ALA A 90 -6.31 -3.73 11.79
N ALA A 91 -6.33 -4.36 10.61
CA ALA A 91 -7.51 -4.42 9.75
C ALA A 91 -8.64 -5.24 10.40
N ASP A 92 -8.31 -6.41 10.98
CA ASP A 92 -9.28 -7.24 11.72
C ASP A 92 -9.87 -6.51 12.94
N GLU A 93 -9.02 -5.82 13.71
CA GLU A 93 -9.46 -5.04 14.88
C GLU A 93 -10.39 -3.86 14.52
N GLN A 94 -10.25 -3.32 13.32
CA GLN A 94 -11.02 -2.16 12.84
C GLN A 94 -12.20 -2.54 11.94
N ASP A 95 -12.42 -3.83 11.67
CA ASP A 95 -13.40 -4.33 10.68
C ASP A 95 -13.18 -3.67 9.29
N ASP A 96 -11.90 -3.45 8.94
CA ASP A 96 -11.47 -2.87 7.66
C ASP A 96 -11.23 -3.99 6.64
N ASP A 97 -12.10 -4.03 5.63
CA ASP A 97 -12.09 -5.05 4.58
C ASP A 97 -11.35 -4.64 3.30
N TRP A 98 -10.68 -3.49 3.26
CA TRP A 98 -10.07 -2.97 2.03
C TRP A 98 -8.93 -3.84 1.49
N ALA A 99 -8.26 -4.57 2.37
CA ALA A 99 -7.25 -5.54 1.97
C ALA A 99 -7.83 -6.70 1.13
N LEU A 100 -9.14 -6.95 1.23
CA LEU A 100 -9.88 -8.01 0.53
C LEU A 100 -10.44 -7.58 -0.83
N ASP A 101 -10.50 -6.28 -1.10
CA ASP A 101 -11.25 -5.65 -2.22
C ASP A 101 -10.46 -5.63 -3.54
#